data_AF-A0A0H4T0R5-F1
#
_entry.id   AF-A0A0H4T0R5-F1
#
_cell.length_a   1.000
_cell.length_b   1.000
_cell.length_c   1.000
_cell.angle_alpha   90.00
_cell.angle_beta   90.00
_cell.angle_gamma   90.00
#
_symmetry.space_group_name_H-M   'P 1'
#
loop_
_entity.id
_entity.type
_entity.pdbx_description
1 polymer ?
#
loop_
_entity_poly.entity_id
_entity_poly.type
_entity_poly.pdbx_seq_one_letter_code
_entity_poly.pdbx_strand_id
1 'polypeptide(L)' 'MPAYANKDGKVVCFFQDAKKFEARYATLGFTDMAKLDDGNMWSTGYGLTKITPAEEAKITALVKKAVS' A
#
# COMPACT_ATOMS: atom_id res chain seq x y z
N MET A 1 11.35 -5.05 4.17
CA MET A 1 9.91 -4.95 3.94
C MET A 1 9.27 -4.61 5.26
N PRO A 2 9.23 -3.33 5.64
CA PRO A 2 8.37 -2.94 6.75
C PRO A 2 6.92 -3.19 6.36
N ALA A 3 6.13 -3.62 7.35
CA ALA A 3 4.71 -3.88 7.24
C ALA A 3 4.01 -3.13 8.37
N TYR A 4 2.80 -2.66 8.11
CA TYR A 4 2.03 -1.81 9.03
C TYR A 4 0.70 -2.50 9.33
N ALA A 5 0.44 -2.69 10.62
CA ALA A 5 -0.75 -3.35 11.10
C ALA A 5 -1.83 -2.36 11.55
N ASN A 6 -3.09 -2.78 11.45
CA ASN A 6 -4.21 -2.11 12.10
C ASN A 6 -4.20 -2.36 13.62
N LYS A 7 -5.22 -1.84 14.31
CA LYS A 7 -5.39 -1.97 15.77
C LYS A 7 -5.52 -3.42 16.24
N ASP A 8 -5.97 -4.33 15.37
CA ASP A 8 -6.14 -5.76 15.66
C ASP A 8 -4.86 -6.57 15.40
N GLY A 9 -3.73 -5.89 15.10
CA GLY A 9 -2.46 -6.53 14.79
C GLY A 9 -2.42 -7.18 13.41
N LYS A 10 -3.41 -6.92 12.54
CA LYS A 10 -3.45 -7.45 11.18
C LYS A 10 -2.70 -6.52 10.24
N VAL A 11 -1.73 -7.05 9.50
CA VAL A 11 -0.99 -6.29 8.49
C VAL A 11 -1.96 -5.82 7.41
N VAL A 12 -2.03 -4.52 7.18
CA VAL A 12 -2.91 -3.89 6.16
C VAL A 12 -2.13 -3.44 4.93
N CYS A 13 -0.92 -2.92 5.12
CA CYS A 13 -0.06 -2.52 4.01
C CYS A 13 1.42 -2.78 4.30
N PHE A 14 2.23 -2.84 3.25
CA PHE A 14 3.66 -3.07 3.32
C PHE A 14 4.41 -2.28 2.26
N PHE A 15 5.69 -2.07 2.51
CA PHE A 15 6.59 -1.44 1.55
C PHE A 15 7.67 -2.43 1.09
N GLN A 16 7.73 -2.64 -0.21
CA GLN A 16 8.77 -3.41 -0.87
C GLN A 16 9.77 -2.45 -1.51
N ASP A 17 10.98 -2.41 -0.96
CA ASP A 17 12.08 -1.62 -1.50
C ASP A 17 12.56 -2.18 -2.85
N ALA A 18 12.76 -1.32 -3.85
CA ALA A 18 13.15 -1.77 -5.20
C ALA A 18 14.53 -2.43 -5.19
N LYS A 19 15.49 -1.80 -4.51
CA LYS A 19 16.90 -2.21 -4.54
C LYS A 19 17.12 -3.55 -3.85
N LYS A 20 16.50 -3.75 -2.68
CA LYS A 20 16.57 -5.00 -1.93
C LYS A 20 16.01 -6.20 -2.71
N PHE A 21 15.00 -5.96 -3.55
CA PHE A 21 14.27 -7.02 -4.27
C PHE A 21 14.60 -7.08 -5.75
N GLU A 22 15.60 -6.32 -6.21
CA GLU A 22 16.00 -6.22 -7.62
C GLU A 22 14.81 -5.95 -8.55
N ALA A 23 13.84 -5.18 -8.06
CA ALA A 23 12.62 -4.85 -8.76
C ALA A 23 12.77 -3.52 -9.53
N ARG A 24 12.01 -3.36 -10.61
CA ARG A 24 12.03 -2.15 -11.45
C ARG A 24 11.62 -0.88 -10.68
N TYR A 25 10.84 -1.01 -9.62
CA TYR A 25 10.31 0.09 -8.81
C TYR A 25 10.01 -0.40 -7.39
N ALA A 26 9.85 0.53 -6.44
CA ALA A 26 9.40 0.20 -5.10
C ALA A 26 7.89 -0.04 -5.13
N THR A 27 7.35 -0.85 -4.22
CA THR A 27 5.91 -1.15 -4.20
C THR A 27 5.30 -0.83 -2.85
N LEU A 28 4.19 -0.07 -2.86
CA LEU A 28 3.26 -0.01 -1.74
C LEU A 28 2.16 -1.04 -1.99
N GLY A 29 2.15 -2.11 -1.18
CA GLY A 29 1.18 -3.20 -1.28
C GLY A 29 0.17 -3.18 -0.14
N PHE A 30 -1.01 -3.72 -0.40
CA PHE A 30 -2.11 -3.91 0.54
C PHE A 30 -2.46 -5.40 0.60
N THR A 31 -2.80 -5.88 1.80
CA THR A 31 -3.19 -7.27 2.04
C THR A 31 -4.71 -7.44 1.93
N ASP A 32 -5.17 -8.67 2.11
CA ASP A 32 -6.59 -9.02 2.26
C ASP A 32 -7.26 -8.40 3.49
N MET A 33 -6.50 -7.88 4.45
CA MET A 33 -7.01 -7.17 5.63
C MET A 33 -7.32 -5.69 5.36
N ALA A 34 -6.92 -5.16 4.19
CA ALA A 34 -7.20 -3.80 3.78
C ALA A 34 -8.63 -3.69 3.22
N LYS A 35 -9.40 -2.73 3.73
CA LYS A 35 -10.77 -2.44 3.24
C LYS A 35 -10.79 -1.65 1.93
N LEU A 36 -10.16 -2.21 0.89
CA LEU A 36 -10.09 -1.63 -0.46
C LEU A 36 -10.97 -2.39 -1.46
N ASP A 37 -11.73 -3.38 -0.98
CA ASP A 37 -12.62 -4.30 -1.68
C ASP A 37 -13.90 -3.65 -2.24
N ASP A 38 -13.70 -2.63 -3.05
CA ASP A 38 -14.75 -1.84 -3.67
C ASP A 38 -15.08 -2.37 -5.08
N GLY A 39 -16.18 -3.12 -5.18
CA GLY A 39 -16.68 -3.68 -6.44
C GLY A 39 -16.02 -5.02 -6.81
N ASN A 40 -15.97 -5.32 -8.12
CA ASN A 40 -15.51 -6.63 -8.62
C ASN A 40 -13.97 -6.73 -8.74
N MET A 41 -13.25 -5.61 -8.67
CA MET A 41 -11.80 -5.54 -8.80
C MET A 41 -11.29 -4.22 -8.20
N TRP A 42 -10.14 -4.29 -7.54
CA TRP A 42 -9.43 -3.13 -7.00
C TRP A 42 -7.92 -3.35 -7.02
N SER A 43 -7.16 -2.25 -6.97
CA SER A 43 -5.70 -2.32 -6.91
C SER A 43 -5.21 -2.67 -5.50
N THR A 44 -4.43 -3.74 -5.40
CA THR A 44 -3.78 -4.18 -4.14
C THR A 44 -2.29 -3.81 -4.08
N GLY A 45 -1.73 -3.22 -5.14
CA GLY A 45 -0.34 -2.80 -5.19
C GLY A 45 -0.10 -1.64 -6.13
N TYR A 46 0.81 -0.75 -5.73
CA TYR A 46 1.17 0.45 -6.49
C TYR A 46 2.69 0.51 -6.66
N GLY A 47 3.14 0.58 -7.91
CA GLY A 47 4.54 0.86 -8.22
C GLY A 47 4.88 2.33 -7.98
N LEU A 48 5.98 2.57 -7.28
CA LEU A 48 6.47 3.87 -6.86
C LEU A 48 7.84 4.15 -7.49
N THR A 49 7.88 5.12 -8.39
CA THR A 49 9.13 5.64 -8.97
C THR A 49 9.51 6.99 -8.38
N LYS A 50 8.52 7.76 -7.91
CA LYS A 50 8.67 9.04 -7.20
C LYS A 50 7.45 9.26 -6.31
N ILE A 51 7.64 9.99 -5.21
CA ILE A 51 6.55 10.50 -4.38
C ILE A 51 6.61 12.02 -4.42
N THR A 52 5.57 12.64 -4.96
CA THR A 52 5.31 14.08 -4.90
C THR A 52 4.10 14.35 -3.99
N PRO A 53 3.70 15.61 -3.75
CA PRO A 53 2.49 15.90 -2.98
C PRO A 53 1.23 15.21 -3.51
N ALA A 54 1.13 14.95 -4.82
CA ALA A 54 0.01 14.22 -5.40
C ALA A 54 -0.02 12.75 -4.98
N GLU A 55 1.12 12.07 -5.03
CA GLU A 55 1.23 10.67 -4.58
C GLU A 55 1.05 10.55 -3.07
N GLU A 56 1.58 11.49 -2.28
CA GLU A 56 1.39 11.53 -0.84
C GLU A 56 -0.10 11.65 -0.46
N ALA A 57 -0.83 12.54 -1.13
CA ALA A 57 -2.28 12.68 -0.94
C ALA A 57 -3.03 11.38 -1.29
N LYS A 58 -2.67 10.74 -2.41
CA LYS A 58 -3.27 9.47 -2.84
C LYS A 58 -2.98 8.33 -1.85
N ILE A 59 -1.72 8.20 -1.42
CA ILE A 59 -1.29 7.20 -0.43
C ILE A 59 -2.07 7.41 0.88
N THR A 60 -2.17 8.65 1.34
CA THR A 60 -2.92 8.99 2.55
C THR A 60 -4.39 8.58 2.45
N ALA A 61 -5.04 8.87 1.32
CA ALA A 61 -6.44 8.48 1.10
C ALA A 61 -6.61 6.95 1.08
N LEU A 62 -5.70 6.24 0.40
CA LEU A 62 -5.71 4.77 0.34
C LEU A 62 -5.51 4.14 1.71
N VAL A 63 -4.53 4.61 2.49
CA VAL A 63 -4.26 4.10 3.84
C VAL A 63 -5.44 4.35 4.76
N LYS A 64 -6.07 5.54 4.70
CA LYS A 64 -7.28 5.84 5.48
C LYS A 64 -8.44 4.91 5.12
N LYS A 65 -8.69 4.67 3.83
CA LYS A 65 -9.73 3.73 3.38
C LYS A 65 -9.41 2.31 3.86
N ALA A 66 -8.16 1.87 3.71
CA ALA A 66 -7.71 0.54 4.07
C ALA A 66 -7.92 0.18 5.56
N VAL A 67 -7.93 1.16 6.46
CA VAL A 67 -8.13 0.98 7.91
C VAL A 67 -9.46 1.52 8.45
N SER A 68 -10.36 1.99 7.57
CA SER A 68 -11.71 2.42 7.96
C SER A 68 -12.56 1.26 8.46
#